data_AF-A0A832PU87-F1
#
_entry.id   AF-A0A832PU87-F1
#
_cell.length_a   1.000
_cell.length_b   1.000
_cell.length_c   1.000
_cell.angle_alpha   90.00
_cell.angle_beta   90.00
_cell.angle_gamma   90.00
#
_symmetry.space_group_name_H-M   'P 1'
#
loop_
_entity.id
_entity.type
_entity.pdbx_description
1 polymer ?
#
loop_
_entity_poly.entity_id
_entity_poly.type
_entity_poly.pdbx_seq_one_letter_code
_entity_poly.pdbx_strand_id
1 'polypeptide(L)'
;GLNFALGIISIISLIWLVKKRKFALSHFAFLIIEGTILGLIMGMTIPWILGKALSMSAAGGPSYSFADVLAISAGAGYWEELVFRLILVGGSLFFAAKILKRQGKNSKWLVLIGGAAVVVSALLFSLVHHIGAQDLPIAYEFWYRVVAGVIFGAIFLARGFASAAYTHFMYDVLVMLFWK
;
A
#
# COMPACT_ATOMS: atom_id res chain seq x y z
N GLY A 1 7.52 -11.38 19.26
CA GLY A 1 6.39 -11.28 18.31
C GLY A 1 6.88 -11.00 16.90
N LEU A 2 6.00 -11.09 15.89
CA LEU A 2 6.34 -10.92 14.47
C LEU A 2 7.09 -9.60 14.18
N ASN A 3 6.70 -8.51 14.83
CA ASN A 3 7.34 -7.19 14.71
C ASN A 3 8.79 -7.16 15.25
N PHE A 4 9.09 -7.93 16.29
CA PHE A 4 10.45 -8.05 16.81
C PHE A 4 11.35 -8.81 15.83
N ALA A 5 10.84 -9.88 15.21
CA ALA A 5 11.55 -10.61 14.17
C ALA A 5 11.82 -9.73 12.94
N LEU A 6 10.83 -8.91 12.52
CA LEU A 6 11.01 -7.91 11.47
C LEU A 6 12.05 -6.86 11.83
N GLY A 7 12.07 -6.39 13.08
CA GLY A 7 13.09 -5.46 13.57
C GLY A 7 14.49 -6.05 13.40
N ILE A 8 14.69 -7.30 13.80
CA ILE A 8 15.96 -8.01 13.63
C ILE A 8 16.32 -8.17 12.15
N ILE A 9 15.39 -8.64 11.32
CA ILE A 9 15.62 -8.82 9.87
C ILE A 9 15.96 -7.48 9.21
N SER A 10 15.31 -6.40 9.60
CA SER A 10 15.56 -5.06 9.07
C SER A 10 16.95 -4.55 9.47
N ILE A 11 17.38 -4.76 10.72
CA ILE A 11 18.73 -4.43 11.18
C ILE A 11 19.79 -5.25 10.44
N ILE A 12 19.58 -6.56 10.28
CA ILE A 12 20.50 -7.44 9.54
C ILE A 12 20.60 -6.99 8.08
N SER A 13 19.47 -6.73 7.43
CA SER A 13 19.38 -6.22 6.06
C SER A 13 20.10 -4.89 5.90
N LEU A 14 19.93 -3.98 6.86
CA LEU A 14 20.60 -2.68 6.88
C LEU A 14 22.12 -2.82 7.00
N ILE A 15 22.59 -3.63 7.96
CA ILE A 15 24.03 -3.92 8.13
C ILE A 15 24.61 -4.53 6.86
N TRP A 16 23.88 -5.44 6.22
CA TRP A 16 24.29 -6.06 4.96
C TRP A 16 24.37 -5.04 3.81
N LEU A 17 23.38 -4.16 3.67
CA LEU A 17 23.38 -3.09 2.66
C LEU A 17 24.54 -2.10 2.85
N VAL A 18 24.81 -1.71 4.09
CA VAL A 18 25.94 -0.84 4.46
C VAL A 18 27.26 -1.53 4.11
N LYS A 19 27.44 -2.80 4.50
CA LYS A 19 28.64 -3.58 4.14
C LYS A 19 28.85 -3.71 2.63
N LYS A 20 27.77 -3.79 1.85
CA LYS A 20 27.81 -3.84 0.39
C LYS A 20 27.93 -2.46 -0.28
N ARG A 21 28.02 -1.36 0.48
CA ARG A 21 27.98 0.03 -0.02
C ARG A 21 26.76 0.32 -0.91
N LYS A 22 25.66 -0.41 -0.69
CA LYS A 22 24.39 -0.23 -1.39
C LYS A 22 23.39 0.60 -0.59
N PHE A 23 23.76 0.98 0.63
CA PHE A 23 22.95 1.87 1.45
C PHE A 23 23.15 3.32 0.99
N ALA A 24 22.05 3.97 0.63
CA ALA A 24 22.01 5.40 0.33
C ALA A 24 20.85 6.02 1.12
N LEU A 25 21.17 6.84 2.12
CA LEU A 25 20.16 7.51 2.94
C LEU A 25 19.23 8.40 2.10
N SER A 26 19.77 8.99 1.03
CA SER A 26 19.00 9.77 0.06
C SER A 26 17.84 8.98 -0.53
N HIS A 27 18.00 7.67 -0.78
CA HIS A 27 16.93 6.85 -1.34
C HIS A 27 15.73 6.75 -0.39
N PHE A 28 15.97 6.59 0.91
CA PHE A 28 14.92 6.58 1.92
C PHE A 28 14.24 7.94 2.05
N ALA A 29 15.02 9.03 2.01
CA ALA A 29 14.47 10.39 2.01
C ALA A 29 13.56 10.63 0.78
N PHE A 30 13.97 10.17 -0.41
CA PHE A 30 13.14 10.25 -1.61
C PHE A 30 11.85 9.45 -1.49
N LEU A 31 11.89 8.23 -0.93
CA LEU A 31 10.69 7.43 -0.71
C LEU A 31 9.71 8.08 0.28
N ILE A 32 10.23 8.71 1.34
CA ILE A 32 9.41 9.46 2.30
C ILE A 32 8.76 10.65 1.59
N ILE A 33 9.54 11.48 0.88
CA ILE A 33 9.02 12.67 0.18
C ILE A 33 8.00 12.28 -0.90
N GLU A 34 8.33 11.30 -1.75
CA GLU A 34 7.42 10.76 -2.76
C GLU A 34 6.13 10.25 -2.10
N GLY A 35 6.26 9.46 -1.03
CA GLY A 35 5.13 8.90 -0.31
C GLY A 35 4.25 9.98 0.36
N THR A 36 4.84 11.03 0.93
CA THR A 36 4.08 12.16 1.49
C THR A 36 3.31 12.90 0.40
N ILE A 37 3.95 13.21 -0.73
CA ILE A 37 3.30 13.91 -1.85
C ILE A 37 2.15 13.07 -2.41
N LEU A 38 2.39 11.79 -2.70
CA LEU A 38 1.37 10.89 -3.22
C LEU A 38 0.26 10.66 -2.19
N GLY A 39 0.58 10.52 -0.91
CA GLY A 39 -0.40 10.40 0.17
C GLY A 39 -1.33 11.61 0.28
N LEU A 40 -0.78 12.83 0.18
CA LEU A 40 -1.58 14.06 0.15
C LEU A 40 -2.50 14.11 -1.08
N ILE A 41 -1.98 13.76 -2.26
CA ILE A 41 -2.78 13.69 -3.49
C ILE A 41 -3.92 12.67 -3.33
N MET A 42 -3.63 11.50 -2.75
CA MET A 42 -4.64 10.48 -2.49
C MET A 42 -5.73 10.96 -1.53
N GLY A 43 -5.34 11.62 -0.44
CA GLY A 43 -6.26 12.19 0.55
C GLY A 43 -7.26 13.18 -0.06
N MET A 44 -6.86 13.92 -1.10
CA MET A 44 -7.76 14.82 -1.83
C MET A 44 -8.56 14.11 -2.93
N THR A 45 -7.92 13.19 -3.65
CA THR A 45 -8.48 12.57 -4.85
C THR A 45 -9.55 11.53 -4.52
N ILE A 46 -9.36 10.72 -3.47
CA ILE A 46 -10.29 9.63 -3.15
C ILE A 46 -11.67 10.17 -2.70
N PRO A 47 -11.77 11.12 -1.74
CA PRO A 47 -13.06 11.70 -1.39
C PRO A 47 -13.76 12.37 -2.57
N TRP A 48 -12.98 13.05 -3.44
CA TRP A 48 -13.49 13.68 -4.65
C TRP A 48 -14.10 12.66 -5.63
N ILE A 49 -13.41 11.54 -5.89
CA ILE A 49 -13.94 10.42 -6.72
C ILE A 49 -15.26 9.89 -6.15
N LEU A 50 -15.37 9.82 -4.81
CA LEU A 50 -16.53 9.28 -4.12
C LEU A 50 -17.65 10.31 -3.88
N GLY A 51 -17.52 11.52 -4.42
CA GLY A 51 -18.57 12.55 -4.33
C GLY A 51 -18.77 13.12 -2.93
N LYS A 52 -17.81 12.95 -2.02
CA LYS A 52 -17.81 13.66 -0.73
C LYS A 52 -16.89 14.88 -0.83
N ALA A 53 -17.47 16.07 -0.61
CA ALA A 53 -16.69 17.30 -0.42
C ALA A 53 -15.64 17.05 0.67
N LEU A 54 -14.38 17.46 0.45
CA LEU A 54 -13.17 17.21 1.27
C LEU A 54 -13.49 17.02 2.77
N SER A 55 -13.92 15.82 3.13
CA SER A 55 -14.19 15.42 4.49
C SER A 55 -13.33 14.21 4.70
N MET A 56 -12.05 14.51 4.87
CA MET A 56 -11.04 13.59 5.35
C MET A 56 -11.21 13.51 6.88
N SER A 57 -12.41 13.21 7.38
CA SER A 57 -12.62 13.00 8.81
C SER A 57 -12.43 11.51 9.09
N ALA A 58 -11.39 11.17 9.85
CA ALA A 58 -11.30 9.88 10.49
C ALA A 58 -12.31 9.88 11.64
N ALA A 59 -13.34 9.03 11.53
CA ALA A 59 -14.31 8.81 12.60
C ALA A 59 -13.60 8.73 13.96
N GLY A 60 -14.01 9.58 14.91
CA GLY A 60 -13.34 9.83 16.18
C GLY A 60 -12.78 8.58 16.85
N GLY A 61 -11.51 8.30 16.58
CA GLY A 61 -10.80 7.15 17.08
C GLY A 61 -10.04 7.44 18.38
N PRO A 62 -9.42 6.41 18.98
CA PRO A 62 -8.54 6.59 20.14
C PRO A 62 -7.47 7.63 19.87
N SER A 63 -7.10 8.41 20.89
CA SER A 63 -5.93 9.29 20.79
C SER A 63 -4.66 8.46 20.90
N TYR A 64 -4.00 8.23 19.78
CA TYR A 64 -2.71 7.55 19.71
C TYR A 64 -1.55 8.51 19.99
N SER A 65 -0.47 8.02 20.60
CA SER A 65 0.78 8.78 20.66
C SER A 65 1.42 8.88 19.27
N PHE A 66 2.32 9.84 19.07
CA PHE A 66 3.04 9.96 17.79
C PHE A 66 3.81 8.68 17.44
N ALA A 67 4.41 8.02 18.44
CA ALA A 67 5.13 6.77 18.24
C ALA A 67 4.20 5.63 17.81
N ASP A 68 2.99 5.57 18.38
CA ASP A 68 1.99 4.55 18.01
C ASP A 68 1.51 4.75 16.58
N VAL A 69 1.25 5.99 16.15
CA VAL A 69 0.88 6.29 14.76
C VAL A 69 1.96 5.80 13.82
N LEU A 70 3.23 6.14 14.07
CA LEU A 70 4.33 5.68 13.22
C LEU A 70 4.42 4.15 13.16
N ALA A 71 4.28 3.47 14.30
CA ALA A 71 4.38 2.01 14.37
C ALA A 71 3.22 1.31 13.63
N ILE A 72 1.99 1.78 13.84
CA ILE A 72 0.79 1.22 13.19
C ILE A 72 0.87 1.46 11.69
N SER A 73 1.12 2.69 11.26
CA SER A 73 1.21 3.04 9.84
C SER A 73 2.36 2.30 9.13
N ALA A 74 3.50 2.13 9.79
CA ALA A 74 4.62 1.38 9.21
C ALA A 74 4.29 -0.11 9.06
N GLY A 75 3.59 -0.67 10.05
CA GLY A 75 3.08 -2.04 10.00
C GLY A 75 2.09 -2.25 8.86
N ALA A 76 1.07 -1.38 8.75
CA ALA A 76 0.06 -1.42 7.70
C ALA A 76 0.71 -1.28 6.32
N GLY A 77 1.48 -0.21 6.09
CA GLY A 77 2.13 0.05 4.81
C GLY A 77 3.06 -1.09 4.34
N TYR A 78 3.77 -1.75 5.26
CA TYR A 78 4.60 -2.90 4.89
C TYR A 78 3.77 -4.16 4.63
N TRP A 79 2.95 -4.60 5.60
CA TRP A 79 2.30 -5.90 5.55
C TRP A 79 1.19 -5.94 4.51
N GLU A 80 0.39 -4.88 4.41
CA GLU A 80 -0.73 -4.83 3.47
C GLU A 80 -0.21 -4.78 2.04
N GLU A 81 0.76 -3.90 1.74
CA GLU A 81 1.33 -3.84 0.39
C GLU A 81 2.11 -5.12 0.04
N LEU A 82 2.71 -5.81 1.02
CA LEU A 82 3.39 -7.10 0.80
C LEU A 82 2.38 -8.15 0.32
N VAL A 83 1.28 -8.31 1.05
CA VAL A 83 0.24 -9.29 0.72
C VAL A 83 -0.47 -8.90 -0.56
N PHE A 84 -1.02 -7.69 -0.61
CA PHE A 84 -1.94 -7.32 -1.67
C PHE A 84 -1.23 -6.93 -2.97
N ARG A 85 -0.01 -6.39 -2.93
CA ARG A 85 0.70 -6.01 -4.15
C ARG A 85 1.78 -6.99 -4.51
N LEU A 86 2.75 -7.22 -3.62
CA LEU A 86 3.89 -8.04 -4.00
C LEU A 86 3.46 -9.50 -4.24
N ILE A 87 2.67 -10.08 -3.33
CA ILE A 87 2.20 -11.46 -3.44
C ILE A 87 1.06 -11.58 -4.46
N LEU A 88 -0.06 -10.87 -4.27
CA LEU A 88 -1.21 -11.03 -5.18
C LEU A 88 -0.93 -10.45 -6.58
N VAL A 89 -0.64 -9.17 -6.72
CA VAL A 89 -0.43 -8.55 -8.05
C VAL A 89 0.88 -9.01 -8.69
N GLY A 90 2.00 -8.90 -7.98
CA GLY A 90 3.32 -9.28 -8.45
C GLY A 90 3.44 -10.77 -8.72
N GLY A 91 2.90 -11.62 -7.83
CA GLY A 91 2.83 -13.06 -8.02
C GLY A 91 2.00 -13.44 -9.25
N SER A 92 0.80 -12.87 -9.42
CA SER A 92 -0.02 -13.09 -10.62
C SER A 92 0.73 -12.74 -11.91
N LEU A 93 1.39 -11.57 -11.94
CA LEU A 93 2.19 -11.15 -13.10
C LEU A 93 3.39 -12.05 -13.35
N PHE A 94 4.07 -12.50 -12.31
CA PHE A 94 5.21 -13.41 -12.41
C PHE A 94 4.81 -14.74 -13.06
N PHE A 95 3.73 -15.37 -12.56
CA PHE A 95 3.23 -16.63 -13.13
C PHE A 95 2.68 -16.43 -14.55
N ALA A 96 1.94 -15.36 -14.80
CA ALA A 96 1.44 -15.02 -16.12
C ALA A 96 2.57 -14.85 -17.13
N ALA A 97 3.62 -14.11 -16.80
CA ALA A 97 4.78 -13.91 -17.67
C ALA A 97 5.47 -15.24 -18.03
N LYS A 98 5.62 -16.15 -17.05
CA LYS A 98 6.21 -17.47 -17.29
C LYS A 98 5.36 -18.32 -18.23
N ILE A 99 4.03 -18.28 -18.09
CA ILE A 99 3.10 -19.03 -18.94
C ILE A 99 3.06 -18.43 -20.36
N LEU A 100 2.90 -17.11 -20.48
CA LEU A 100 2.80 -16.43 -21.78
C LEU A 100 4.08 -16.58 -22.61
N LYS A 101 5.26 -16.50 -21.96
CA LYS A 101 6.55 -16.75 -22.62
C LYS A 101 6.62 -18.15 -23.24
N ARG A 102 6.09 -19.18 -22.57
CA ARG A 102 6.03 -20.55 -23.09
C ARG A 102 5.07 -20.69 -24.27
N GLN A 103 4.02 -19.88 -24.31
CA GLN A 103 2.99 -19.91 -25.37
C GLN A 103 3.31 -18.99 -26.56
N GLY A 104 4.46 -18.32 -26.58
CA GLY A 104 4.81 -17.37 -27.65
C GLY A 104 3.88 -16.15 -27.73
N LYS A 105 3.15 -15.84 -26.65
CA LYS A 105 2.20 -14.73 -26.59
C LYS A 105 2.89 -13.41 -26.24
N ASN A 106 2.36 -12.30 -26.75
CA ASN A 106 2.96 -10.96 -26.59
C ASN A 106 2.69 -10.32 -25.21
N SER A 107 3.35 -9.18 -24.97
CA SER A 107 3.28 -8.39 -23.74
C SER A 107 1.93 -7.74 -23.44
N LYS A 108 1.02 -7.64 -24.43
CA LYS A 108 -0.30 -6.99 -24.23
C LYS A 108 -1.15 -7.73 -23.19
N TRP A 109 -1.03 -9.06 -23.12
CA TRP A 109 -1.72 -9.89 -22.13
C TRP A 109 -1.27 -9.58 -20.70
N LEU A 110 -0.01 -9.19 -20.49
CA LEU A 110 0.48 -8.83 -19.15
C LEU A 110 -0.16 -7.54 -18.64
N VAL A 111 -0.45 -6.58 -19.53
CA VAL A 111 -1.15 -5.34 -19.15
C VAL A 111 -2.57 -5.66 -18.68
N LEU A 112 -3.30 -6.48 -19.44
CA LEU A 112 -4.67 -6.90 -19.07
C LEU A 112 -4.70 -7.68 -17.75
N ILE A 113 -3.78 -8.64 -17.59
CA ILE A 113 -3.67 -9.44 -16.36
C ILE A 113 -3.27 -8.56 -15.18
N GLY A 114 -2.35 -7.61 -15.38
CA GLY A 114 -1.94 -6.66 -14.35
C GLY A 114 -3.10 -5.78 -13.89
N GLY A 115 -3.87 -5.22 -14.83
CA GLY A 115 -5.07 -4.44 -14.52
C GLY A 115 -6.12 -5.26 -13.76
N ALA A 116 -6.41 -6.48 -14.22
CA ALA A 116 -7.34 -7.37 -13.54
C ALA A 116 -6.84 -7.74 -12.12
N ALA A 117 -5.54 -8.04 -11.96
CA ALA A 117 -4.95 -8.36 -10.67
C ALA A 117 -5.02 -7.19 -9.69
N VAL A 118 -4.82 -5.95 -10.15
CA VAL A 118 -5.00 -4.74 -9.33
C VAL A 118 -6.45 -4.60 -8.85
N VAL A 119 -7.43 -4.77 -9.75
CA VAL A 119 -8.85 -4.67 -9.39
C VAL A 119 -9.23 -5.75 -8.36
N VAL A 120 -8.84 -7.01 -8.61
CA VAL A 120 -9.11 -8.12 -7.68
C VAL A 120 -8.42 -7.88 -6.34
N SER A 121 -7.16 -7.46 -6.35
CA SER A 121 -6.41 -7.12 -5.14
C SER A 121 -7.08 -6.00 -4.33
N ALA A 122 -7.57 -4.95 -4.99
CA ALA A 122 -8.26 -3.83 -4.34
C ALA A 122 -9.61 -4.23 -3.73
N LEU A 123 -10.38 -5.09 -4.42
CA LEU A 123 -11.63 -5.64 -3.88
C LEU A 123 -11.38 -6.53 -2.67
N LEU A 124 -10.39 -7.43 -2.74
CA LEU A 124 -10.02 -8.29 -1.61
C LEU A 124 -9.49 -7.46 -0.43
N PHE A 125 -8.66 -6.46 -0.70
CA PHE A 125 -8.18 -5.51 0.31
C PHE A 125 -9.34 -4.86 1.07
N SER A 126 -10.34 -4.35 0.35
CA SER A 126 -11.51 -3.78 0.99
C SER A 126 -12.33 -4.83 1.75
N LEU A 127 -12.56 -6.00 1.17
CA LEU A 127 -13.34 -7.07 1.80
C LEU A 127 -12.74 -7.55 3.14
N VAL A 128 -11.42 -7.75 3.22
CA VAL A 128 -10.79 -8.23 4.46
C VAL A 128 -10.96 -7.25 5.62
N HIS A 129 -11.08 -5.95 5.33
CA HIS A 129 -11.32 -4.91 6.33
C HIS A 129 -12.74 -4.94 6.92
N HIS A 130 -13.63 -5.73 6.34
CA HIS A 130 -14.99 -5.95 6.86
C HIS A 130 -15.16 -7.34 7.49
N ILE A 131 -14.13 -8.19 7.44
CA ILE A 131 -14.16 -9.49 8.12
C ILE A 131 -14.10 -9.24 9.63
N GLY A 132 -15.12 -9.72 10.35
CA GLY A 132 -15.24 -9.54 11.80
C GLY A 132 -15.95 -8.25 12.23
N ALA A 133 -16.43 -7.43 11.30
CA ALA A 133 -17.36 -6.34 11.61
C ALA A 133 -18.72 -6.93 12.00
N GLN A 134 -19.34 -6.36 13.05
CA GLN A 134 -20.70 -6.77 13.45
C GLN A 134 -21.78 -6.22 12.50
N ASP A 135 -21.47 -5.11 11.83
CA ASP A 135 -22.36 -4.45 10.87
C ASP A 135 -21.89 -4.63 9.42
N LEU A 136 -22.82 -4.49 8.48
CA LEU A 136 -22.50 -4.45 7.05
C LEU A 136 -21.57 -3.25 6.75
N PRO A 137 -20.67 -3.39 5.75
CA PRO A 137 -19.80 -2.30 5.31
C PRO A 137 -20.58 -1.00 5.08
N ILE A 138 -20.14 0.09 5.72
CA ILE A 138 -20.58 1.41 5.27
C ILE A 138 -20.10 1.57 3.82
N ALA A 139 -21.02 1.72 2.87
CA ALA A 139 -20.70 1.68 1.44
C ALA A 139 -19.55 2.63 1.07
N TYR A 140 -19.50 3.81 1.70
CA TYR A 140 -18.40 4.77 1.52
C TYR A 140 -17.04 4.17 1.89
N GLU A 141 -16.91 3.55 3.06
CA GLU A 141 -15.68 2.93 3.55
C GLU A 141 -15.20 1.78 2.68
N PHE A 142 -16.13 0.97 2.18
CA PHE A 142 -15.83 -0.09 1.24
C PHE A 142 -15.22 0.48 -0.04
N TRP A 143 -15.90 1.44 -0.67
CA TRP A 143 -15.43 2.03 -1.93
C TRP A 143 -14.18 2.88 -1.75
N TYR A 144 -14.01 3.52 -0.59
CA TYR A 144 -12.79 4.22 -0.21
C TYR A 144 -11.57 3.30 -0.29
N ARG A 145 -11.65 2.15 0.37
CA ARG A 145 -10.58 1.14 0.38
C ARG A 145 -10.37 0.53 -1.01
N VAL A 146 -11.42 0.33 -1.80
CA VAL A 146 -11.28 -0.14 -3.19
C VAL A 146 -10.51 0.88 -4.03
N VAL A 147 -10.89 2.16 -4.01
CA VAL A 147 -10.21 3.20 -4.80
C VAL A 147 -8.76 3.38 -4.32
N ALA A 148 -8.52 3.40 -3.00
CA ALA A 148 -7.17 3.43 -2.45
C ALA A 148 -6.34 2.23 -2.93
N GLY A 149 -6.91 1.02 -2.88
CA GLY A 149 -6.25 -0.20 -3.35
C GLY A 149 -5.90 -0.17 -4.83
N VAL A 150 -6.74 0.43 -5.68
CA VAL A 150 -6.45 0.63 -7.11
C VAL A 150 -5.28 1.61 -7.28
N ILE A 151 -5.25 2.72 -6.54
CA ILE A 151 -4.16 3.70 -6.63
C ILE A 151 -2.84 3.10 -6.15
N PHE A 152 -2.82 2.40 -5.02
CA PHE A 152 -1.63 1.69 -4.54
C PHE A 152 -1.18 0.61 -5.53
N GLY A 153 -2.11 -0.12 -6.15
CA GLY A 153 -1.81 -1.06 -7.22
C GLY A 153 -1.17 -0.38 -8.44
N ALA A 154 -1.63 0.79 -8.84
CA ALA A 154 -1.03 1.57 -9.91
C ALA A 154 0.39 2.07 -9.56
N ILE A 155 0.59 2.59 -8.34
CA ILE A 155 1.92 2.98 -7.84
C ILE A 155 2.85 1.76 -7.84
N PHE A 156 2.40 0.61 -7.36
CA PHE A 156 3.18 -0.62 -7.37
C PHE A 156 3.61 -1.04 -8.78
N LEU A 157 2.71 -1.02 -9.76
CA LEU A 157 3.05 -1.38 -11.14
C LEU A 157 4.01 -0.39 -11.80
N ALA A 158 3.93 0.90 -11.45
CA ALA A 158 4.76 1.96 -12.04
C ALA A 158 6.13 2.14 -11.35
N ARG A 159 6.19 1.96 -10.03
CA ARG A 159 7.32 2.36 -9.18
C ARG A 159 7.85 1.22 -8.30
N GLY A 160 7.09 0.14 -8.15
CA GLY A 160 7.46 -1.02 -7.36
C GLY A 160 7.01 -0.97 -5.90
N PHE A 161 7.40 -2.01 -5.15
CA PHE A 161 6.96 -2.27 -3.79
C PHE A 161 7.31 -1.15 -2.80
N ALA A 162 8.54 -0.65 -2.82
CA ALA A 162 9.00 0.34 -1.84
C ALA A 162 8.19 1.64 -1.91
N SER A 163 7.96 2.17 -3.11
CA SER A 163 7.14 3.38 -3.30
C SER A 163 5.70 3.17 -2.85
N ALA A 164 5.08 2.01 -3.15
CA ALA A 164 3.72 1.70 -2.69
C ALA A 164 3.65 1.64 -1.16
N ALA A 165 4.56 0.90 -0.52
CA ALA A 165 4.62 0.76 0.94
C ALA A 165 4.88 2.08 1.67
N TYR A 166 5.82 2.91 1.18
CA TYR A 166 6.09 4.22 1.76
C TYR A 166 4.96 5.22 1.54
N THR A 167 4.26 5.15 0.40
CA THR A 167 3.06 5.97 0.16
C THR A 167 1.96 5.59 1.13
N HIS A 168 1.70 4.30 1.32
CA HIS A 168 0.70 3.82 2.27
C HIS A 168 1.05 4.23 3.70
N PHE A 169 2.29 3.99 4.13
CA PHE A 169 2.79 4.44 5.42
C PHE A 169 2.57 5.94 5.65
N MET A 170 2.98 6.79 4.70
CA MET A 170 2.84 8.24 4.82
C MET A 170 1.39 8.69 4.78
N TYR A 171 0.56 8.06 3.94
CA TYR A 171 -0.86 8.31 3.86
C TYR A 171 -1.55 8.06 5.22
N ASP A 172 -1.28 6.93 5.86
CA ASP A 172 -1.83 6.62 7.18
C ASP A 172 -1.38 7.60 8.26
N VAL A 173 -0.09 7.97 8.26
CA VAL A 173 0.45 8.99 9.19
C VAL A 173 -0.30 10.31 9.02
N LEU A 174 -0.50 10.75 7.77
CA LEU A 174 -1.21 12.00 7.48
C LEU A 174 -2.66 11.96 7.96
N VAL A 175 -3.37 10.85 7.69
CA VAL A 175 -4.76 10.68 8.10
C VAL A 175 -4.89 10.66 9.62
N MET A 176 -4.06 9.87 10.31
CA MET A 176 -4.16 9.69 11.76
C MET A 176 -3.74 10.94 12.56
N LEU A 177 -2.84 11.77 12.04
CA LEU A 177 -2.37 12.98 12.73
C LEU A 177 -3.22 14.22 12.43
N PHE A 178 -3.62 14.43 11.17
CA PHE A 178 -4.16 15.72 10.74
C PHE A 178 -5.64 15.68 10.36
N TRP A 179 -6.21 14.49 10.20
CA TRP A 179 -7.52 14.33 9.58
C TRP A 179 -8.45 13.48 10.44
N LYS A 180 -8.75 14.02 11.62
CA LYS A 180 -9.79 13.57 12.54
C LYS A 180 -11.13 14.21 12.16
#